data_AF-A0A382WP10-F1
#
_entry.id   AF-A0A382WP10-F1
#
_cell.length_a   1.000
_cell.length_b   1.000
_cell.length_c   1.000
_cell.angle_alpha   90.00
_cell.angle_beta   90.00
_cell.angle_gamma   90.00
#
_symmetry.space_group_name_H-M   'P 1'
#
loop_
_entity.id
_entity.type
_entity.pdbx_description
1 polymer ?
#
loop_
_entity_poly.entity_id
_entity_poly.type
_entity_poly.pdbx_seq_one_letter_code
_entity_poly.pdbx_strand_id
1 'polypeptide(L)'
;MRFDLQDGFPAVTTKKLAWKAVVSELLWFLEGSNDERRLAEILYNDKKENLRDKKTIWTQNAQADYWKPKAKFEGDVGKIYGVQWRDFNGIDQINTLLSGIKNNPNSRRHILSAWNPAELHLMSLPPCHAFSQFFVAEQKLSCQLYQRSCDMFLGVP
;
A
#
# COMPACT_ATOMS: atom_id res chain seq x y z
N MET A 1 5.67 8.35 16.43
CA MET A 1 5.00 7.36 17.30
C MET A 1 5.82 6.09 17.28
N ARG A 2 5.81 5.29 18.36
CA ARG A 2 6.44 3.97 18.43
C ARG A 2 5.48 3.04 19.16
N PHE A 3 5.35 1.81 18.68
CA PHE A 3 4.45 0.80 19.24
C PHE A 3 5.23 -0.52 19.35
N ASP A 4 5.22 -1.14 20.52
CA ASP A 4 5.75 -2.50 20.67
C ASP A 4 4.64 -3.50 20.34
N LEU A 5 4.84 -4.27 19.26
CA LEU A 5 3.86 -5.25 18.80
C LEU A 5 3.85 -6.53 19.65
N GLN A 6 4.81 -6.69 20.58
CA GLN A 6 4.81 -7.77 21.57
C GLN A 6 3.78 -7.53 22.68
N ASP A 7 3.49 -6.26 22.98
CA ASP A 7 2.51 -5.88 24.00
C ASP A 7 1.07 -5.94 23.47
N GLY A 8 0.91 -6.01 22.14
CA GLY A 8 -0.39 -6.14 21.47
C GLY A 8 -0.44 -5.44 20.13
N PHE A 9 -1.61 -5.47 19.49
CA PHE A 9 -1.83 -4.77 18.22
C PHE A 9 -2.30 -3.33 18.47
N PRO A 10 -1.60 -2.30 17.98
CA PRO A 10 -1.88 -0.89 18.30
C PRO A 10 -3.05 -0.30 17.50
N ALA A 11 -4.13 -1.07 17.31
CA ALA A 11 -5.38 -0.56 16.77
C ALA A 11 -6.03 0.38 17.77
N VAL A 12 -6.41 1.58 17.33
CA VAL A 12 -7.25 2.44 18.19
C VAL A 12 -8.61 1.79 18.42
N THR A 13 -9.13 1.96 19.62
CA THR A 13 -10.41 1.38 20.04
C THR A 13 -11.53 2.42 20.17
N THR A 14 -11.21 3.70 20.02
CA THR A 14 -12.14 4.82 20.14
C THR A 14 -13.14 4.92 18.99
N LYS A 15 -12.89 4.21 17.88
CA LYS A 15 -13.80 4.07 16.74
C LYS A 15 -13.65 2.69 16.10
N LYS A 16 -14.70 2.21 15.43
CA LYS A 16 -14.64 0.96 14.66
C LYS A 16 -13.73 1.15 13.44
N LEU A 17 -12.69 0.33 13.33
CA LEU A 17 -11.81 0.30 12.17
C LEU A 17 -12.45 -0.48 11.02
N ALA A 18 -12.28 0.02 9.79
CA ALA A 18 -12.64 -0.70 8.57
C ALA A 18 -11.61 -1.79 8.24
N TRP A 19 -11.34 -2.69 9.19
CA TRP A 19 -10.24 -3.66 9.14
C TRP A 19 -10.18 -4.48 7.85
N LYS A 20 -11.33 -4.97 7.38
CA LYS A 20 -11.40 -5.74 6.13
C LYS A 20 -10.88 -4.93 4.94
N ALA A 21 -11.22 -3.64 4.86
CA ALA A 21 -10.75 -2.77 3.77
C ALA A 21 -9.23 -2.56 3.83
N VAL A 22 -8.68 -2.31 5.02
CA VAL A 22 -7.22 -2.12 5.21
C VAL A 22 -6.44 -3.38 4.82
N VAL A 23 -6.89 -4.55 5.27
CA VAL A 23 -6.22 -5.82 4.93
C VAL A 23 -6.33 -6.10 3.43
N SER A 24 -7.50 -5.89 2.83
CA SER A 24 -7.70 -6.08 1.39
C SER A 24 -6.82 -5.15 0.55
N GLU A 25 -6.65 -3.90 0.98
CA GLU A 25 -5.75 -2.93 0.33
C GLU A 25 -4.29 -3.39 0.41
N LEU A 26 -3.83 -3.85 1.58
CA LEU A 26 -2.47 -4.36 1.73
C LEU A 26 -2.21 -5.58 0.83
N LEU A 27 -3.15 -6.52 0.76
CA LEU A 27 -3.03 -7.68 -0.12
C LEU A 27 -2.98 -7.28 -1.60
N TRP A 28 -3.81 -6.31 -1.99
CA TRP A 28 -3.81 -5.75 -3.34
C TRP A 28 -2.49 -5.05 -3.70
N PHE A 29 -1.89 -4.30 -2.75
CA PHE A 29 -0.55 -3.73 -2.93
C PHE A 29 0.52 -4.82 -3.08
N LEU A 30 0.48 -5.87 -2.27
CA LEU A 30 1.41 -6.99 -2.37
C LEU A 30 1.25 -7.75 -3.69
N GLU A 31 0.04 -7.84 -4.25
CA GLU A 31 -0.21 -8.40 -5.59
C GLU A 31 0.42 -7.56 -6.70
N GLY A 32 0.63 -6.26 -6.48
CA GLY A 32 1.21 -5.35 -7.47
C GLY A 32 0.19 -4.76 -8.45
N SER A 33 -1.10 -4.92 -8.18
CA SER A 33 -2.18 -4.49 -9.07
C SER A 33 -2.44 -2.98 -8.98
N ASN A 34 -2.85 -2.40 -10.11
CA ASN A 34 -3.38 -1.03 -10.24
C ASN A 34 -4.86 -1.03 -10.68
N ASP A 35 -5.53 -2.18 -10.70
CA ASP A 35 -6.96 -2.26 -10.99
C ASP A 35 -7.74 -2.16 -9.67
N GLU A 36 -8.43 -1.06 -9.47
CA GLU A 36 -9.27 -0.85 -8.29
C GLU A 36 -10.46 -1.84 -8.25
N ARG A 37 -10.88 -2.40 -9.38
CA ARG A 37 -11.88 -3.48 -9.39
C ARG A 37 -11.32 -4.79 -8.84
N ARG A 38 -10.02 -5.04 -9.01
CA ARG A 38 -9.33 -6.17 -8.35
C ARG A 38 -9.32 -6.01 -6.83
N LEU A 39 -9.14 -4.79 -6.32
CA LEU A 39 -9.30 -4.49 -4.90
C LEU A 39 -10.74 -4.79 -4.42
N ALA A 40 -11.75 -4.47 -5.24
CA ALA A 40 -13.14 -4.79 -4.89
C ALA A 40 -13.36 -6.31 -4.76
N GLU A 41 -12.80 -7.13 -5.66
CA GLU A 41 -12.88 -8.60 -5.56
C GLU A 41 -12.28 -9.10 -4.24
N ILE A 42 -11.11 -8.59 -3.83
CA ILE A 42 -10.47 -8.98 -2.57
C ILE A 42 -11.30 -8.52 -1.36
N LEU A 43 -11.84 -7.30 -1.41
CA LEU A 43 -12.64 -6.73 -0.31
C LEU A 43 -13.98 -7.43 -0.12
N TYR A 44 -14.67 -7.73 -1.21
CA TYR A 44 -16.02 -8.30 -1.15
C TYR A 44 -16.03 -9.82 -1.25
N ASN A 45 -14.91 -10.44 -1.65
CA ASN A 45 -14.78 -11.87 -1.89
C ASN A 45 -15.84 -12.38 -2.86
N ASP A 46 -15.97 -11.69 -3.99
CA ASP A 46 -16.93 -11.96 -5.06
C ASP A 46 -16.31 -11.60 -6.41
N LYS A 47 -16.92 -12.05 -7.50
CA LYS A 47 -16.44 -11.80 -8.87
C LYS A 47 -16.71 -10.37 -9.31
N LYS A 48 -15.82 -9.81 -10.14
CA LYS A 48 -15.92 -8.45 -10.70
C LYS A 48 -17.30 -8.11 -11.26
N GLU A 49 -18.00 -9.05 -11.90
CA GLU A 49 -19.32 -8.81 -12.50
C GLU A 49 -20.41 -8.45 -11.47
N ASN A 50 -20.31 -8.99 -10.25
CA ASN A 50 -21.26 -8.79 -9.15
C ASN A 50 -20.99 -7.50 -8.35
N LEU A 51 -19.90 -6.78 -8.67
CA LEU A 51 -19.35 -5.71 -7.84
C LEU A 51 -19.45 -4.32 -8.49
N ARG A 52 -20.25 -4.16 -9.54
CA ARG A 52 -20.39 -2.89 -10.28
C ARG A 52 -20.76 -1.70 -9.38
N ASP A 53 -21.69 -1.91 -8.45
CA ASP A 53 -22.18 -0.87 -7.54
C ASP A 53 -21.36 -0.75 -6.24
N LYS A 54 -20.32 -1.57 -6.08
CA LYS A 54 -19.49 -1.59 -4.87
C LYS A 54 -18.31 -0.62 -4.98
N LYS A 55 -18.03 0.03 -3.86
CA LYS A 55 -16.97 1.04 -3.73
C LYS A 55 -15.88 0.56 -2.79
N THR A 56 -14.64 0.86 -3.13
CA THR A 56 -13.46 0.66 -2.30
C THR A 56 -12.92 2.03 -1.85
N ILE A 57 -11.84 2.02 -1.07
CA ILE A 57 -11.16 3.25 -0.66
C ILE A 57 -10.55 4.02 -1.86
N TRP A 58 -10.30 3.33 -2.98
CA TRP A 58 -9.69 3.92 -4.19
C TRP A 58 -10.69 4.32 -5.27
N THR A 59 -11.99 4.01 -5.12
CA THR A 59 -12.99 4.30 -6.18
C THR A 59 -13.01 5.78 -6.56
N GLN A 60 -12.90 6.68 -5.58
CA GLN A 60 -12.88 8.13 -5.84
C GLN A 60 -11.63 8.57 -6.60
N ASN A 61 -10.46 7.99 -6.32
CA ASN A 61 -9.23 8.30 -7.04
C ASN A 61 -9.27 7.76 -8.48
N ALA A 62 -9.80 6.55 -8.68
CA ALA A 62 -9.98 5.96 -10.01
C ALA A 62 -10.96 6.78 -10.88
N GLN A 63 -11.97 7.39 -10.26
CA GLN A 63 -13.01 8.16 -10.97
C GLN A 63 -12.76 9.67 -11.00
N ALA A 64 -11.66 10.16 -10.42
CA ALA A 64 -11.39 11.59 -10.33
C ALA A 64 -11.25 12.23 -11.72
N ASP A 65 -11.83 13.42 -11.91
CA ASP A 65 -11.86 14.11 -13.22
C ASP A 65 -10.47 14.38 -13.80
N TYR A 66 -9.49 14.65 -12.94
CA TYR A 66 -8.10 14.88 -13.37
C TYR A 66 -7.35 13.59 -13.77
N TRP A 67 -7.84 12.43 -13.32
CA TRP A 67 -7.20 11.14 -13.53
C TRP A 67 -7.86 10.33 -14.65
N LYS A 68 -9.20 10.37 -14.73
CA LYS A 68 -9.98 9.62 -15.72
C LYS A 68 -9.49 9.77 -17.18
N PRO A 69 -9.01 10.95 -17.65
CA PRO A 69 -8.44 11.07 -19.00
C PRO A 69 -7.10 10.36 -19.21
N LYS A 70 -6.39 10.01 -18.12
CA LYS A 70 -5.07 9.35 -18.13
C LYS A 70 -5.16 7.84 -17.86
N ALA A 71 -6.31 7.38 -17.35
CA ALA A 71 -6.55 5.98 -17.04
C ALA A 71 -6.45 5.11 -18.30
N LYS A 72 -5.74 3.99 -18.21
CA LYS A 72 -5.58 3.03 -19.32
C LYS A 72 -6.80 2.13 -19.50
N PHE A 73 -7.58 1.94 -18.44
CA PHE A 73 -8.78 1.11 -18.41
C PHE A 73 -9.69 1.53 -17.25
N GLU A 74 -10.92 1.02 -17.23
CA GLU A 74 -11.87 1.28 -16.14
C GLU A 74 -11.35 0.70 -14.81
N GLY A 75 -11.17 1.57 -13.81
CA GLY A 75 -10.61 1.19 -12.50
C GLY A 75 -9.09 1.36 -12.40
N ASP A 76 -8.40 1.77 -13.46
CA ASP A 76 -6.96 2.05 -13.40
C ASP A 76 -6.68 3.21 -12.44
N VAL A 77 -5.77 3.01 -11.49
CA VAL A 77 -5.27 4.05 -10.57
C VAL A 77 -3.81 4.44 -10.81
N GLY A 78 -3.19 3.91 -11.86
CA GLY A 78 -1.84 4.24 -12.30
C GLY A 78 -0.75 3.47 -11.56
N LYS A 79 0.50 3.96 -11.63
CA LYS A 79 1.67 3.30 -11.05
C LYS A 79 1.82 3.58 -9.54
N ILE A 80 0.77 3.33 -8.77
CA ILE A 80 0.70 3.54 -7.31
C ILE A 80 1.51 2.50 -6.52
N TYR A 81 1.36 2.48 -5.18
CA TYR A 81 2.09 1.64 -4.22
C TYR A 81 2.45 0.24 -4.72
N GLY A 82 1.45 -0.62 -4.99
CA GLY A 82 1.69 -2.01 -5.35
C GLY A 82 2.54 -2.16 -6.61
N VAL A 83 2.26 -1.35 -7.63
CA VAL A 83 3.07 -1.32 -8.86
C VAL A 83 4.51 -0.97 -8.54
N GLN A 84 4.76 0.07 -7.73
CA GLN A 84 6.14 0.44 -7.35
C GLN A 84 6.79 -0.66 -6.49
N TRP A 85 6.05 -1.33 -5.61
CA TRP A 85 6.60 -2.38 -4.76
C TRP A 85 7.01 -3.63 -5.53
N ARG A 86 6.30 -3.96 -6.60
CA ARG A 86 6.56 -5.15 -7.43
C ARG A 86 7.37 -4.85 -8.69
N ASP A 87 7.37 -3.60 -9.16
CA ASP A 87 8.09 -3.13 -10.34
C ASP A 87 8.48 -1.64 -10.22
N PHE A 88 9.56 -1.36 -9.48
CA PHE A 88 10.20 -0.04 -9.46
C PHE A 88 11.26 0.01 -10.55
N ASN A 89 10.88 0.45 -11.76
CA ASN A 89 11.76 0.50 -12.92
C ASN A 89 12.49 -0.84 -13.19
N GLY A 90 11.77 -1.96 -13.13
CA GLY A 90 12.29 -3.33 -13.31
C GLY A 90 12.68 -4.05 -12.03
N ILE A 91 12.53 -3.43 -10.86
CA ILE A 91 12.94 -3.99 -9.57
C ILE A 91 11.72 -4.43 -8.74
N ASP A 92 11.62 -5.74 -8.45
CA ASP A 92 10.71 -6.26 -7.43
C ASP A 92 11.31 -6.02 -6.03
N GLN A 93 10.88 -4.92 -5.40
CA GLN A 93 11.38 -4.50 -4.10
C GLN A 93 10.94 -5.45 -2.98
N ILE A 94 9.75 -6.07 -3.07
CA ILE A 94 9.26 -7.04 -2.08
C ILE A 94 10.17 -8.27 -2.04
N ASN A 95 10.46 -8.86 -3.20
CA ASN A 95 11.35 -10.01 -3.26
C ASN A 95 12.78 -9.67 -2.83
N THR A 96 13.27 -8.50 -3.22
CA THR A 96 14.57 -7.98 -2.79
C THR A 96 14.64 -7.82 -1.27
N LEU A 97 13.61 -7.23 -0.66
CA LEU A 97 13.49 -7.05 0.78
C LEU A 97 13.47 -8.39 1.52
N LEU A 98 12.62 -9.34 1.08
CA LEU A 98 12.52 -10.66 1.71
C LEU A 98 13.84 -11.44 1.63
N SER A 99 14.51 -11.41 0.47
CA SER A 99 15.84 -12.00 0.31
C SER A 99 16.87 -11.33 1.22
N GLY A 100 16.85 -10.00 1.30
CA GLY A 100 17.72 -9.22 2.16
C GLY A 100 17.56 -9.57 3.64
N ILE A 101 16.32 -9.61 4.14
CA ILE A 101 16.04 -9.94 5.54
C ILE A 101 16.55 -11.35 5.88
N LYS A 102 16.38 -12.32 4.99
CA LYS A 102 16.81 -13.71 5.20
C LYS A 102 18.32 -13.89 5.14
N ASN A 103 18.98 -13.29 4.14
CA ASN A 103 20.37 -13.57 3.80
C ASN A 103 21.37 -12.55 4.37
N ASN A 104 20.91 -11.35 4.70
CA ASN A 104 21.73 -10.27 5.29
C ASN A 104 20.89 -9.41 6.27
N PRO A 105 20.42 -10.00 7.39
CA PRO A 105 19.47 -9.35 8.31
C PRO A 105 19.99 -8.02 8.89
N ASN A 106 21.30 -7.90 9.11
CA ASN A 106 21.94 -6.72 9.70
C ASN A 106 22.14 -5.56 8.71
N SER A 107 21.70 -5.72 7.46
CA SER A 107 21.77 -4.66 6.47
C SER A 107 20.93 -3.46 6.88
N ARG A 108 21.50 -2.26 6.70
CA ARG A 108 20.79 -0.98 6.89
C ARG A 108 20.00 -0.54 5.65
N ARG A 109 19.96 -1.38 4.62
CA ARG A 109 19.40 -1.07 3.28
C ARG A 109 18.08 -1.81 2.98
N HIS A 110 17.47 -2.44 3.98
CA HIS A 110 16.15 -3.06 3.84
C HIS A 110 15.08 -1.97 3.80
N ILE A 111 14.90 -1.38 2.62
CA ILE A 111 14.01 -0.24 2.40
C ILE A 111 13.05 -0.58 1.25
N LEU A 112 11.79 -0.19 1.43
CA LEU A 112 10.74 -0.26 0.41
C LEU A 112 10.27 1.17 0.13
N SER A 113 10.38 1.63 -1.11
CA SER A 113 9.93 2.97 -1.52
C SER A 113 8.73 2.89 -2.44
N ALA A 114 7.69 3.67 -2.15
CA ALA A 114 6.61 3.93 -3.10
C ALA A 114 6.82 5.26 -3.85
N TRP A 115 7.69 6.13 -3.36
CA TRP A 115 7.93 7.44 -3.96
C TRP A 115 8.92 7.35 -5.12
N ASN A 116 8.40 7.35 -6.34
CA ASN A 116 9.17 7.38 -7.58
C ASN A 116 9.04 8.75 -8.27
N PRO A 117 10.01 9.68 -8.11
CA PRO A 117 9.92 11.03 -8.67
C PRO A 117 9.68 11.06 -10.17
N ALA A 118 10.22 10.10 -10.92
CA ALA A 118 10.07 10.02 -12.36
C ALA A 118 8.64 9.64 -12.79
N GLU A 119 7.87 9.00 -11.91
CA GLU A 119 6.57 8.41 -12.25
C GLU A 119 5.39 9.00 -11.46
N LEU A 120 5.60 10.02 -10.62
CA LEU A 120 4.52 10.65 -9.83
C LEU A 120 3.33 11.11 -10.68
N HIS A 121 3.61 11.59 -11.90
CA HIS A 121 2.59 12.06 -12.84
C HIS A 121 1.75 10.92 -13.46
N LEU A 122 2.16 9.66 -13.25
CA LEU A 122 1.49 8.44 -13.67
C LEU A 122 0.68 7.78 -12.55
N MET A 123 0.42 8.50 -11.45
CA MET A 123 -0.33 8.02 -10.30
C MET A 123 -1.61 8.84 -10.12
N SER A 124 -2.74 8.17 -9.88
CA SER A 124 -4.00 8.85 -9.52
C SER A 124 -3.88 9.64 -8.22
N LEU A 125 -3.04 9.18 -7.30
CA LEU A 125 -2.69 9.86 -6.07
C LEU A 125 -1.23 9.53 -5.70
N PRO A 126 -0.33 10.53 -5.61
CA PRO A 126 1.02 10.31 -5.12
C PRO A 126 1.02 9.74 -3.69
N PRO A 127 1.90 8.77 -3.38
CA PRO A 127 1.80 8.01 -2.15
C PRO A 127 2.00 8.88 -0.90
N CYS A 128 1.10 8.77 0.06
CA CYS A 128 1.25 9.38 1.39
C CYS A 128 2.30 8.63 2.21
N HIS A 129 2.27 7.30 2.16
CA HIS A 129 3.27 6.41 2.78
C HIS A 129 4.46 6.27 1.81
N ALA A 130 5.45 7.15 1.93
CA ALA A 130 6.47 7.30 0.89
C ALA A 130 7.52 6.18 0.92
N PHE A 131 7.97 5.76 2.11
CA PHE A 131 8.88 4.62 2.25
C PHE A 131 8.80 3.98 3.64
N SER A 132 9.21 2.72 3.73
CA SER A 132 9.44 2.00 4.97
C SER A 132 10.86 1.43 5.05
N GLN A 133 11.43 1.40 6.24
CA GLN A 133 12.72 0.78 6.53
C GLN A 133 12.51 -0.34 7.55
N PHE A 134 13.15 -1.48 7.29
CA PHE A 134 13.12 -2.65 8.13
C PHE A 134 14.46 -2.85 8.82
N PHE A 135 14.40 -3.29 10.07
CA PHE A 135 15.56 -3.52 10.91
C PHE A 135 15.41 -4.84 11.66
N VAL A 136 16.46 -5.66 11.66
CA VAL A 136 16.49 -6.93 12.39
C VAL A 136 17.53 -6.84 13.50
N ALA A 137 17.12 -7.10 14.74
CA ALA A 137 18.00 -7.23 15.89
C ALA A 137 17.43 -8.25 16.87
N GLU A 138 18.29 -9.05 17.50
CA GLU A 138 17.87 -10.04 18.52
C GLU A 138 16.73 -10.96 18.03
N GLN A 139 16.78 -11.37 16.76
CA GLN A 139 15.73 -12.16 16.07
C GLN A 139 14.34 -11.49 16.00
N LYS A 140 14.28 -10.18 16.26
CA LYS A 140 13.06 -9.36 16.13
C LYS A 140 13.14 -8.49 14.89
N LEU A 141 11.98 -8.30 14.23
CA LEU A 141 11.83 -7.42 13.07
C LEU A 141 11.11 -6.15 13.49
N SER A 142 11.71 -5.00 13.19
CA SER A 142 11.11 -3.67 13.33
C SER A 142 10.83 -3.08 11.95
N CYS A 143 9.77 -2.29 11.86
CA CYS A 143 9.42 -1.52 10.67
C CYS A 143 9.18 -0.05 11.05
N GLN A 144 9.86 0.85 10.37
CA GLN A 144 9.62 2.29 10.44
C GLN A 144 8.99 2.74 9.13
N LEU A 145 7.84 3.41 9.19
CA LEU A 145 7.19 4.02 8.04
C LEU A 145 7.33 5.55 8.10
N TYR A 146 7.69 6.17 6.97
CA TYR A 146 7.63 7.60 6.77
C TYR A 146 6.40 7.98 5.94
N GLN A 147 5.57 8.86 6.49
CA GLN A 147 4.35 9.36 5.86
C GLN A 147 4.46 10.87 5.64
N ARG A 148 4.37 11.32 4.38
CA ARG A 148 4.57 12.74 4.01
C ARG A 148 3.40 13.64 4.42
N SER A 149 2.21 13.07 4.60
CA SER A 149 0.97 13.78 4.90
C SER A 149 0.04 12.86 5.69
N CYS A 150 -0.38 13.32 6.86
CA CYS A 150 -1.11 12.52 7.85
C CYS A 150 -2.38 13.23 8.27
N ASP A 151 -3.54 12.71 7.88
CA ASP A 151 -4.81 13.09 8.51
C ASP A 151 -4.92 12.34 9.84
N MET A 152 -4.66 13.04 10.94
CA MET A 152 -4.69 12.47 12.29
C MET A 152 -6.10 12.03 12.74
N PHE A 153 -7.16 12.53 12.10
CA PHE A 153 -8.55 12.26 12.50
C PHE A 153 -9.09 10.99 11.81
N LEU A 154 -8.90 10.87 10.50
CA LEU A 154 -9.43 9.75 9.71
C LEU A 154 -8.37 8.77 9.24
N GLY A 155 -7.18 9.23 8.83
CA GLY A 155 -6.23 8.42 8.06
C GLY A 155 -5.13 7.72 8.87
N VAL A 156 -4.68 8.31 9.99
CA VAL A 156 -3.66 7.68 10.86
C VAL A 156 -4.21 6.50 11.66
N PRO A 157 -5.42 6.59 12.25
CA PRO A 157 -6.06 5.45 12.91
C PRO A 157 -6.43 4.30 11.98
#